data_AF-A0A183NG61-F1
#
_entry.id   AF-A0A183NG61-F1
#
_cell.length_a   1.000
_cell.length_b   1.000
_cell.length_c   1.000
_cell.angle_alpha   90.00
_cell.angle_beta   90.00
_cell.angle_gamma   90.00
#
_symmetry.space_group_name_H-M   'P 1'
#
loop_
_entity.id
_entity.type
_entity.pdbx_description
1 polymer ?
#
loop_
_entity_poly.entity_id
_entity_poly.type
_entity_poly.pdbx_seq_one_letter_code
_entity_poly.pdbx_strand_id
1 'polypeptide(L)'
;MNMNIIIHQECSEKYNGRLHRLYTNGSGIPSASYVLLFDGYQTRSCTGNVAAHAGSCLMDLDTDRPILGYVNICPGKLKIEYPENRYSLGIFTHEIAHALGFSSSSFAFMRFPNGTERTLRDHWHKPIHRDKQGHYIPR
;
A
#
# COMPACT_ATOMS: atom_id res chain seq x y z
N MET A 1 -10.12 -2.46 -43.72
CA MET A 1 -9.27 -1.54 -42.93
C MET A 1 -8.72 -2.32 -41.75
N ASN A 2 -7.42 -2.59 -41.76
CA ASN A 2 -6.73 -3.32 -40.70
C ASN A 2 -6.68 -2.46 -39.43
N MET A 3 -7.47 -2.83 -38.43
CA MET A 3 -7.33 -2.29 -37.09
C MET A 3 -6.20 -3.09 -36.43
N ASN A 4 -4.99 -2.53 -36.45
CA ASN A 4 -3.88 -3.04 -35.65
C ASN A 4 -4.31 -2.99 -34.18
N ILE A 5 -4.61 -4.14 -33.61
CA ILE A 5 -4.76 -4.31 -32.17
C ILE A 5 -3.38 -4.06 -31.58
N ILE A 6 -3.20 -2.88 -30.99
CA ILE A 6 -2.06 -2.61 -30.12
C ILE A 6 -2.25 -3.52 -28.91
N ILE A 7 -1.51 -4.62 -28.86
CA ILE A 7 -1.41 -5.46 -27.66
C ILE A 7 -0.64 -4.62 -26.64
N HIS A 8 -1.32 -4.00 -25.68
CA HIS A 8 -0.69 -3.36 -24.53
C HIS A 8 0.04 -4.46 -23.72
N GLN A 9 1.35 -4.60 -23.93
CA GLN A 9 2.21 -5.42 -23.08
C GLN A 9 2.72 -4.54 -21.93
N GLU A 10 2.22 -4.76 -20.71
CA GLU A 10 2.49 -3.88 -19.56
C GLU A 10 3.48 -4.47 -18.54
N CYS A 11 3.71 -5.79 -18.56
CA CYS A 11 4.59 -6.45 -17.59
C CYS A 11 5.97 -6.78 -18.20
N SER A 12 7.02 -6.20 -17.61
CA SER A 12 8.40 -6.48 -18.00
C SER A 12 9.30 -6.72 -16.80
N GLU A 13 10.19 -7.71 -16.90
CA GLU A 13 11.28 -7.95 -15.96
C GLU A 13 12.55 -7.33 -16.52
N LYS A 14 13.25 -6.54 -15.71
CA LYS A 14 14.55 -5.98 -16.06
C LYS A 14 15.62 -6.49 -15.12
N TYR A 15 16.75 -6.92 -15.68
CA TYR A 15 17.94 -7.30 -14.94
C TYR A 15 19.06 -6.30 -15.24
N ASN A 16 19.60 -5.65 -14.19
CA ASN A 16 20.58 -4.57 -14.31
C ASN A 16 20.17 -3.47 -15.32
N GLY A 17 18.90 -3.06 -15.25
CA GLY A 17 18.34 -2.03 -16.12
C GLY A 17 18.05 -2.45 -17.57
N ARG A 18 18.42 -3.68 -17.96
CA ARG A 18 18.12 -4.23 -19.30
C ARG A 18 16.88 -5.09 -19.26
N LEU A 19 16.03 -4.98 -20.28
CA LEU A 19 14.87 -5.85 -20.46
C LEU A 19 15.34 -7.31 -20.54
N HIS A 20 14.91 -8.11 -19.56
CA HIS A 20 15.20 -9.53 -19.47
C HIS A 20 14.04 -10.35 -20.04
N ARG A 21 12.79 -10.01 -19.66
CA ARG A 21 11.61 -10.76 -20.10
C ARG A 21 10.37 -9.88 -20.22
N LEU A 22 9.51 -10.24 -21.16
CA LEU A 22 8.16 -9.68 -21.31
C LEU A 22 7.14 -10.75 -20.92
N TYR A 23 6.07 -10.31 -20.26
CA TYR A 23 5.00 -11.19 -19.81
C TYR A 23 3.67 -10.73 -20.41
N THR A 24 2.82 -11.68 -20.75
CA THR A 24 1.40 -11.41 -20.95
C THR A 24 0.76 -11.05 -19.61
N ASN A 25 -0.36 -10.32 -19.65
CA ASN A 25 -1.12 -10.04 -18.44
C ASN A 25 -1.45 -11.34 -17.70
N GLY A 26 -1.17 -11.35 -16.40
CA GLY A 26 -1.58 -12.42 -15.51
C GLY A 26 -3.06 -12.32 -15.15
N SER A 27 -3.56 -13.30 -14.40
CA SER A 27 -4.94 -13.30 -13.88
C SER A 27 -5.24 -12.16 -12.89
N GLY A 28 -4.23 -11.40 -12.48
CA GLY A 28 -4.34 -10.35 -11.47
C GLY A 28 -4.53 -10.90 -10.06
N ILE A 29 -4.90 -10.00 -9.15
CA ILE A 29 -5.22 -10.30 -7.75
C ILE A 29 -6.71 -10.69 -7.67
N PRO A 30 -7.09 -11.78 -6.97
CA PRO A 30 -8.49 -12.16 -6.84
C PRO A 30 -9.34 -11.07 -6.15
N SER A 31 -10.64 -11.05 -6.43
CA SER A 31 -11.56 -10.10 -5.79
C SER A 31 -11.51 -10.18 -4.26
N ALA A 32 -11.69 -9.04 -3.60
CA ALA A 32 -11.59 -8.86 -2.14
C ALA A 32 -10.25 -9.28 -1.50
N SER A 33 -9.23 -9.63 -2.30
CA SER A 33 -7.91 -9.98 -1.77
C SER A 33 -7.10 -8.74 -1.40
N TYR A 34 -5.98 -8.97 -0.71
CA TYR A 34 -5.01 -7.96 -0.34
C TYR A 34 -3.61 -8.56 -0.51
N VAL A 35 -2.72 -7.83 -1.17
CA VAL A 35 -1.32 -8.24 -1.32
C VAL A 35 -0.45 -7.41 -0.38
N LEU A 36 0.41 -8.09 0.36
CA LEU A 36 1.37 -7.45 1.26
C LEU A 36 2.78 -7.86 0.87
N LEU A 37 3.60 -6.88 0.53
CA LEU A 37 5.01 -7.09 0.20
C LEU A 37 5.85 -6.87 1.46
N PHE A 38 6.72 -7.83 1.77
CA PHE A 38 7.67 -7.73 2.87
C PHE A 38 9.09 -7.56 2.33
N ASP A 39 9.82 -6.63 2.91
CA ASP A 39 11.25 -6.43 2.62
C ASP A 39 12.03 -6.21 3.92
N GLY A 40 13.34 -6.38 3.85
CA GLY A 40 14.31 -6.22 4.94
C GLY A 40 15.49 -5.36 4.51
N TYR A 41 15.25 -4.30 3.72
CA TYR A 41 16.31 -3.49 3.12
C TYR A 41 16.61 -2.22 3.92
N GLN A 42 17.87 -1.78 3.88
CA GLN A 42 18.31 -0.52 4.50
C GLN A 42 17.88 0.68 3.65
N THR A 43 16.64 1.13 3.87
CA THR A 43 16.06 2.31 3.19
C THR A 43 16.45 3.63 3.86
N ARG A 44 16.14 4.77 3.21
CA ARG A 44 16.32 6.10 3.80
C ARG A 44 15.47 6.33 5.06
N SER A 45 14.37 5.61 5.22
CA SER A 45 13.51 5.68 6.41
C SER A 45 14.13 4.94 7.60
N CYS A 46 15.07 4.02 7.36
CA CYS A 46 15.74 3.24 8.39
C CYS A 46 16.86 4.05 9.07
N THR A 47 16.46 5.11 9.77
CA THR A 47 17.34 6.02 10.51
C THR A 47 16.92 6.08 11.97
N GLY A 48 17.88 6.38 12.86
CA GLY A 48 17.63 6.47 14.30
C GLY A 48 16.99 5.20 14.87
N ASN A 49 15.81 5.36 15.47
CA ASN A 49 15.08 4.29 16.17
C ASN A 49 13.94 3.67 15.33
N VAL A 50 13.82 4.00 14.04
CA VAL A 50 12.83 3.38 13.17
C VAL A 50 13.16 1.89 13.01
N ALA A 51 12.25 1.03 13.47
CA ALA A 51 12.43 -0.42 13.43
C ALA A 51 11.87 -1.04 12.15
N ALA A 52 10.81 -0.46 11.63
CA ALA A 52 10.19 -0.80 10.36
C ALA A 52 9.39 0.40 9.85
N HIS A 53 8.96 0.37 8.60
CA HIS A 53 8.00 1.32 8.04
C HIS A 53 7.12 0.63 7.01
N ALA A 54 5.89 1.09 6.88
CA ALA A 54 4.90 0.51 6.00
C ALA A 54 3.92 1.54 5.46
N GLY A 55 3.16 1.13 4.45
CA GLY A 55 2.10 1.94 3.88
C GLY A 55 1.33 1.22 2.79
N SER A 56 0.19 1.78 2.44
CA SER A 56 -0.61 1.35 1.29
C SER A 56 0.04 1.85 -0.01
N CYS A 57 0.15 0.98 -1.01
CA CYS A 57 0.68 1.32 -2.34
C CYS A 57 -0.44 1.54 -3.36
N LEU A 58 -1.43 0.65 -3.38
CA LEU A 58 -2.54 0.69 -4.33
C LEU A 58 -3.85 0.60 -3.57
N MET A 59 -4.80 1.41 -4.04
CA MET A 59 -6.16 1.49 -3.53
C MET A 59 -7.11 1.02 -4.63
N ASP A 60 -8.16 0.33 -4.24
CA ASP A 60 -9.30 0.06 -5.10
C ASP A 60 -9.98 1.37 -5.50
N LEU A 61 -10.28 1.52 -6.80
CA LEU A 61 -10.76 2.79 -7.36
C LEU A 61 -12.20 3.12 -6.94
N ASP A 62 -13.02 2.11 -6.63
CA ASP A 62 -14.43 2.29 -6.32
C ASP A 62 -14.67 2.38 -4.81
N THR A 63 -13.89 1.62 -4.04
CA THR A 63 -14.10 1.48 -2.59
C THR A 63 -13.10 2.25 -1.74
N ASP A 64 -12.05 2.84 -2.32
CA ASP A 64 -10.94 3.46 -1.58
C ASP A 64 -10.28 2.50 -0.57
N ARG A 65 -10.42 1.17 -0.77
CA ARG A 65 -9.83 0.14 0.08
C ARG A 65 -8.38 -0.13 -0.35
N PRO A 66 -7.39 -0.17 0.55
CA PRO A 66 -6.07 -0.68 0.20
C PRO A 66 -6.14 -2.11 -0.36
N ILE A 67 -5.48 -2.36 -1.50
CA ILE A 67 -5.40 -3.69 -2.15
C ILE A 67 -3.95 -4.19 -2.27
N LEU A 68 -2.98 -3.28 -2.19
CA LEU A 68 -1.56 -3.57 -2.11
C LEU A 68 -0.93 -2.66 -1.06
N GLY A 69 -0.13 -3.22 -0.17
CA GLY A 69 0.75 -2.45 0.70
C GLY A 69 2.09 -3.12 0.87
N TYR A 70 2.98 -2.45 1.58
CA TYR A 70 4.32 -2.93 1.86
C TYR A 70 4.67 -2.76 3.33
N VAL A 71 5.57 -3.61 3.82
CA VAL A 71 6.23 -3.50 5.11
C VAL A 71 7.72 -3.72 4.88
N ASN A 72 8.55 -2.75 5.26
CA ASN A 72 10.00 -2.89 5.24
C ASN A 72 10.56 -2.88 6.66
N ILE A 73 11.23 -3.96 7.02
CA ILE A 73 11.92 -4.10 8.30
C ILE A 73 13.32 -3.53 8.16
N CYS A 74 13.71 -2.67 9.09
CA CYS A 74 15.06 -2.11 9.08
C CYS A 74 16.07 -3.16 9.61
N PRO A 75 17.19 -3.41 8.90
CA PRO A 75 18.15 -4.43 9.31
C PRO A 75 18.65 -4.27 10.75
N GLY A 76 18.64 -5.37 11.50
CA GLY A 76 19.14 -5.42 12.88
C GLY A 76 18.25 -4.74 13.93
N LYS A 77 17.05 -4.26 13.57
CA LYS A 77 16.15 -3.56 14.50
C LYS A 77 15.17 -4.47 15.25
N LEU A 78 14.94 -5.69 14.76
CA LEU A 78 14.03 -6.65 15.38
C LEU A 78 14.78 -7.81 16.03
N LYS A 79 14.18 -8.33 17.10
CA LYS A 79 14.63 -9.52 17.83
C LYS A 79 13.63 -10.65 17.64
N ILE A 80 14.10 -11.89 17.53
CA ILE A 80 13.24 -13.07 17.32
C ILE A 80 13.21 -13.99 18.55
N GLU A 81 14.08 -13.73 19.51
CA GLU A 81 14.22 -14.45 20.76
C GLU A 81 13.22 -13.96 21.81
N TYR A 82 12.72 -14.88 22.63
CA TYR A 82 11.87 -14.54 23.78
C TYR A 82 12.69 -13.87 24.89
N PRO A 83 12.18 -12.83 25.59
CA PRO A 83 10.86 -12.22 25.45
C PRO A 83 10.79 -11.05 24.46
N GLU A 84 11.93 -10.66 23.87
CA GLU A 84 12.06 -9.47 23.03
C GLU A 84 11.22 -9.56 21.74
N ASN A 85 10.98 -10.77 21.25
CA ASN A 85 10.13 -11.04 20.09
C ASN A 85 8.69 -10.54 20.24
N ARG A 86 8.19 -10.36 21.46
CA ARG A 86 6.88 -9.76 21.72
C ARG A 86 6.81 -8.32 21.24
N TYR A 87 7.89 -7.56 21.41
CA TYR A 87 7.98 -6.19 20.87
C TYR A 87 8.04 -6.21 19.35
N SER A 88 8.82 -7.11 18.77
CA SER A 88 8.89 -7.28 17.30
C SER A 88 7.52 -7.61 16.70
N LEU A 89 6.74 -8.48 17.34
CA LEU A 89 5.38 -8.81 16.91
C LEU A 89 4.45 -7.58 16.96
N GLY A 90 4.56 -6.77 18.03
CA GLY A 90 3.80 -5.53 18.16
C GLY A 90 4.14 -4.52 17.07
N ILE A 91 5.43 -4.34 16.77
CA ILE A 91 5.92 -3.48 15.68
C ILE A 91 5.38 -3.99 14.34
N PHE A 92 5.51 -5.28 14.05
CA PHE A 92 4.98 -5.85 12.81
C PHE A 92 3.48 -5.64 12.67
N THR A 93 2.72 -5.84 13.75
CA THR A 93 1.26 -5.65 13.73
C THR A 93 0.92 -4.18 13.46
N HIS A 94 1.65 -3.26 14.06
CA HIS A 94 1.51 -1.82 13.83
C HIS A 94 1.78 -1.45 12.36
N GLU A 95 2.87 -1.94 11.78
CA GLU A 95 3.21 -1.68 10.38
C GLU A 95 2.21 -2.30 9.41
N ILE A 96 1.72 -3.52 9.69
CA ILE A 96 0.67 -4.14 8.89
C ILE A 96 -0.62 -3.31 8.95
N ALA A 97 -0.96 -2.72 10.10
CA ALA A 97 -2.11 -1.83 10.20
C ALA A 97 -1.95 -0.58 9.31
N HIS A 98 -0.75 0.00 9.25
CA HIS A 98 -0.45 1.09 8.31
C HIS A 98 -0.60 0.65 6.84
N ALA A 99 -0.11 -0.53 6.48
CA ALA A 99 -0.28 -1.07 5.14
C ALA A 99 -1.78 -1.23 4.78
N LEU A 100 -2.59 -1.69 5.73
CA LEU A 100 -4.05 -1.82 5.62
C LEU A 100 -4.82 -0.48 5.67
N GLY A 101 -4.12 0.65 5.67
CA GLY A 101 -4.72 1.97 5.56
C GLY A 101 -5.04 2.64 6.90
N PHE A 102 -4.52 2.14 8.02
CA PHE A 102 -4.58 2.86 9.29
C PHE A 102 -3.57 4.02 9.29
N SER A 103 -3.78 5.01 8.43
CA SER A 103 -2.91 6.18 8.27
C SER A 103 -3.75 7.45 8.21
N SER A 104 -3.20 8.57 8.68
CA SER A 104 -3.87 9.87 8.62
C SER A 104 -4.32 10.23 7.20
N SER A 105 -3.50 9.89 6.20
CA SER A 105 -3.81 10.13 4.79
C SER A 105 -5.01 9.32 4.26
N SER A 106 -5.35 8.22 4.93
CA SER A 106 -6.45 7.33 4.56
C SER A 106 -7.73 7.63 5.33
N PHE A 107 -7.68 8.36 6.45
CA PHE A 107 -8.86 8.54 7.32
C PHE A 107 -10.03 9.25 6.63
N ALA A 108 -9.76 10.23 5.77
CA ALA A 108 -10.78 10.89 4.97
C ALA A 108 -11.45 9.94 3.96
N PHE A 109 -10.81 8.81 3.63
CA PHE A 109 -11.32 7.85 2.66
C PHE A 109 -12.11 6.69 3.29
N MET A 110 -12.08 6.56 4.61
CA MET A 110 -12.72 5.46 5.33
C MET A 110 -14.23 5.37 5.05
N ARG A 111 -14.74 4.14 5.11
CA ARG A 111 -16.15 3.80 4.91
C ARG A 111 -16.76 3.19 6.17
N PHE A 112 -18.08 3.27 6.30
CA PHE A 112 -18.83 2.54 7.31
C PHE A 112 -18.87 1.04 6.97
N PRO A 113 -19.20 0.15 7.93
CA PRO A 113 -19.29 -1.29 7.66
C PRO A 113 -20.26 -1.68 6.53
N ASN A 114 -21.27 -0.85 6.25
CA ASN A 114 -22.21 -1.03 5.13
C ASN A 114 -21.65 -0.55 3.77
N GLY A 115 -20.40 -0.07 3.72
CA GLY A 115 -19.73 0.42 2.51
C GLY A 115 -19.95 1.90 2.18
N THR A 116 -20.80 2.63 2.91
CA THR A 116 -21.03 4.06 2.63
C THR A 116 -19.85 4.92 3.09
N GLU A 117 -19.56 6.01 2.39
CA GLU A 117 -18.45 6.91 2.73
C GLU A 117 -18.67 7.55 4.11
N ARG A 118 -17.61 7.64 4.92
CA ARG A 118 -17.66 8.37 6.21
C ARG A 118 -17.49 9.87 6.04
N THR A 119 -16.85 10.29 4.96
CA THR A 119 -16.62 11.69 4.62
C THR A 119 -17.28 11.99 3.29
N LEU A 120 -17.97 13.13 3.21
CA LEU A 120 -18.66 13.56 2.00
C LEU A 120 -17.72 13.58 0.79
N ARG A 121 -18.25 13.17 -0.36
CA ARG A 121 -17.54 13.09 -1.63
C ARG A 121 -17.99 14.19 -2.60
N ASP A 122 -17.07 14.61 -3.45
CA ASP A 122 -17.39 15.42 -4.63
C ASP A 122 -17.90 14.54 -5.79
N HIS A 123 -18.17 15.16 -6.93
CA HIS A 123 -18.61 14.47 -8.16
C HIS A 123 -17.55 13.54 -8.77
N TRP A 124 -16.31 13.57 -8.27
CA TRP A 124 -15.22 12.64 -8.62
C TRP A 124 -15.01 11.55 -7.56
N HIS A 125 -15.95 11.39 -6.63
CA HIS A 125 -15.87 10.46 -5.51
C HIS A 125 -14.67 10.70 -4.57
N LYS A 126 -14.15 11.94 -4.49
CA LYS A 126 -13.04 12.31 -3.58
C LYS A 126 -13.52 13.08 -2.35
N PRO A 127 -12.87 12.92 -1.18
CA PRO A 127 -13.25 13.65 0.02
C PRO A 127 -13.23 15.17 -0.20
N ILE A 128 -14.25 15.88 0.26
CA ILE A 128 -14.41 17.32 -0.04
C ILE A 128 -13.51 18.25 0.80
N HIS A 129 -13.00 17.77 1.93
CA HIS A 129 -12.23 18.59 2.86
C HIS A 129 -10.74 18.32 2.75
N ARG A 130 -9.95 19.40 2.77
CA ARG A 130 -8.49 19.35 2.83
C ARG A 130 -7.93 20.25 3.92
N ASP A 131 -6.76 19.91 4.45
CA ASP A 131 -5.98 20.78 5.31
C ASP A 131 -5.27 21.89 4.50
N LYS A 132 -4.51 22.75 5.19
CA LYS A 132 -3.76 23.86 4.55
C LYS A 132 -2.63 23.35 3.63
N GLN A 133 -2.25 22.09 3.76
CA GLN A 133 -1.20 21.43 3.00
C GLN A 133 -1.77 20.63 1.81
N GLY A 134 -3.10 20.59 1.66
CA GLY A 134 -3.79 19.90 0.58
C GLY A 134 -4.11 18.43 0.87
N HIS A 135 -3.81 17.90 2.06
CA HIS A 135 -4.19 16.53 2.42
C HIS A 135 -5.67 16.44 2.72
N TYR A 136 -6.32 15.36 2.28
CA TYR A 136 -7.71 15.11 2.63
C TYR A 136 -7.86 14.86 4.13
N ILE A 137 -8.92 15.41 4.72
CA ILE A 137 -9.20 15.29 6.15
C ILE A 137 -10.63 14.79 6.41
N PRO A 138 -10.86 13.96 7.43
CA PRO A 138 -12.18 13.48 7.81
C PRO A 138 -12.90 14.58 8.62
N ARG A 139 -13.61 15.48 7.94
CA ARG A 139 -14.47 16.49 8.56
C ARG A 139 -15.92 16.29 8.18
#